data_AF-A0A4Z0W912-F1
#
_entry.id   AF-A0A4Z0W912-F1
#
_cell.length_a   1.000
_cell.length_b   1.000
_cell.length_c   1.000
_cell.angle_alpha   90.00
_cell.angle_beta   90.00
_cell.angle_gamma   90.00
#
_symmetry.space_group_name_H-M   'P 1'
#
loop_
_entity.id
_entity.type
_entity.pdbx_description
1 polymer ?
#
loop_
_entity_poly.entity_id
_entity_poly.type
_entity_poly.pdbx_seq_one_letter_code
_entity_poly.pdbx_strand_id
1 'polypeptide(L)'
;MHSRCTDCVADMAPNERQGYTRRQDISLQGDRVMLGPFLGPVAKLLKAIASEAGPWQIAWGFALGMLLGVTPFWLHSVVILLLLMVLRVNFASALAGWALFGLFALGLDYGSHAVGEWWLTHPAWQDTWTALYQSRALQLWHFHNTLMLGSWVIGLLLLVPVAYLAYWSIPPLRLHVVPVLQKYHLLRANKANSWYGRFVNVWRRF
;
A
#
# COMPACT_ATOMS: atom_id res chain seq x y z
N MET A 1 -46.32 18.17 -8.81
CA MET A 1 -46.76 17.89 -7.41
C MET A 1 -45.71 17.06 -6.69
N HIS A 2 -44.64 17.67 -6.17
CA HIS A 2 -43.68 17.00 -5.29
C HIS A 2 -42.93 18.05 -4.47
N SER A 3 -43.62 18.67 -3.52
CA SER A 3 -43.07 19.73 -2.65
C SER A 3 -43.61 19.65 -1.21
N ARG A 4 -43.95 18.45 -0.72
CA ARG A 4 -44.71 18.28 0.55
C ARG A 4 -43.99 17.49 1.66
N CYS A 5 -42.67 17.37 1.67
CA CYS A 5 -42.00 16.56 2.71
C CYS A 5 -41.18 17.35 3.75
N THR A 6 -40.81 18.62 3.51
CA THR A 6 -40.04 19.40 4.50
C THR A 6 -40.93 20.03 5.58
N ASP A 7 -42.18 20.35 5.23
CA ASP A 7 -43.04 21.14 6.12
C ASP A 7 -43.70 20.28 7.22
N CYS A 8 -43.82 18.97 7.03
CA CYS A 8 -44.42 18.07 8.02
C CYS A 8 -43.61 17.94 9.32
N VAL A 9 -42.28 18.10 9.28
CA VAL A 9 -41.42 17.93 10.46
C VAL A 9 -41.44 19.18 11.36
N ALA A 10 -41.73 20.35 10.80
CA ALA A 10 -41.78 21.61 11.54
C ALA A 10 -42.97 21.67 12.51
N ASP A 11 -44.08 21.02 12.16
CA ASP A 11 -45.35 21.05 12.89
C ASP A 11 -45.51 19.95 13.95
N MET A 12 -44.53 19.04 14.07
CA MET A 12 -44.58 17.93 15.03
C MET A 12 -44.36 18.40 16.47
N ALA A 13 -45.02 17.73 17.42
CA ALA A 13 -44.77 17.95 18.84
C ALA A 13 -43.28 17.68 19.21
N PRO A 14 -42.70 18.39 20.19
CA PRO A 14 -41.27 18.30 20.49
C PRO A 14 -40.79 16.88 20.85
N ASN A 15 -41.63 16.08 21.50
CA ASN A 15 -41.33 14.68 21.88
C ASN A 15 -41.30 13.74 20.66
N GLU A 16 -42.15 13.95 19.67
CA GLU A 16 -42.23 13.14 18.45
C GLU A 16 -41.09 13.45 17.48
N ARG A 17 -40.66 14.73 17.40
CA ARG A 17 -39.46 15.12 16.64
C ARG A 17 -38.19 14.43 17.13
N GLN A 18 -38.04 14.29 18.46
CA GLN A 18 -36.91 13.56 19.05
C GLN A 18 -36.99 12.06 18.72
N GLY A 19 -38.19 11.48 18.68
CA GLY A 19 -38.39 10.10 18.27
C GLY A 19 -38.11 9.85 16.79
N TYR A 20 -38.44 10.79 15.90
CA TYR A 20 -38.19 10.71 14.46
C TYR A 20 -36.70 10.86 14.12
N THR A 21 -36.05 11.87 14.68
CA THR A 21 -34.59 12.07 14.53
C THR A 21 -33.81 10.86 15.07
N ARG A 22 -34.22 10.31 16.22
CA ARG A 22 -33.67 9.07 16.82
C ARG A 22 -34.01 7.78 16.04
N ARG A 23 -34.90 7.83 15.05
CA ARG A 23 -35.21 6.66 14.21
C ARG A 23 -34.44 6.72 12.88
N GLN A 24 -34.17 7.93 12.38
CA GLN A 24 -33.37 8.17 11.18
C GLN A 24 -31.87 7.97 11.38
N ASP A 25 -31.34 8.35 12.53
CA ASP A 25 -29.95 8.06 12.91
C ASP A 25 -29.70 6.56 13.16
N ILE A 26 -30.64 5.81 13.75
CA ILE A 26 -30.54 4.34 13.91
C ILE A 26 -30.51 3.62 12.55
N SER A 27 -31.35 4.01 11.59
CA SER A 27 -31.34 3.40 10.25
C SER A 27 -30.06 3.74 9.47
N LEU A 28 -29.54 4.96 9.61
CA LEU A 28 -28.28 5.38 8.97
C LEU A 28 -27.02 4.86 9.68
N GLN A 29 -27.13 4.36 10.91
CA GLN A 29 -26.04 3.77 11.69
C GLN A 29 -25.89 2.26 11.41
N GLY A 30 -26.99 1.55 11.14
CA GLY A 30 -26.99 0.13 10.73
C GLY A 30 -26.24 -0.13 9.41
N ASP A 31 -26.27 0.84 8.49
CA ASP A 31 -25.56 0.77 7.21
C ASP A 31 -24.07 1.13 7.29
N ARG A 32 -23.60 1.63 8.45
CA ARG A 32 -22.20 2.10 8.63
C ARG A 32 -21.24 1.02 9.09
N VAL A 33 -21.70 -0.18 9.47
CA VAL A 33 -20.85 -1.21 10.07
C VAL A 33 -21.26 -2.60 9.59
N MET A 34 -21.10 -2.89 8.30
CA MET A 34 -21.38 -4.25 7.78
C MET A 34 -20.35 -4.77 6.74
N LEU A 35 -19.18 -4.13 6.61
CA LEU A 35 -18.04 -4.71 5.89
C LEU A 35 -16.80 -4.47 6.77
N GLY A 36 -16.30 -5.55 7.37
CA GLY A 36 -15.46 -5.54 8.57
C GLY A 36 -14.15 -4.71 8.51
N PRO A 37 -13.45 -4.58 9.66
CA PRO A 37 -12.27 -3.72 9.84
C PRO A 37 -11.13 -3.97 8.86
N PHE A 38 -11.11 -5.13 8.19
CA PHE A 38 -10.06 -5.56 7.26
C PHE A 38 -10.23 -5.04 5.82
N LEU A 39 -11.45 -4.73 5.37
CA LEU A 39 -11.72 -4.34 3.97
C LEU A 39 -11.50 -2.84 3.72
N GLY A 40 -11.70 -2.01 4.74
CA GLY A 40 -11.53 -0.55 4.66
C GLY A 40 -10.09 -0.11 4.30
N PRO A 41 -9.04 -0.64 4.95
CA PRO A 41 -7.65 -0.29 4.64
C PRO A 41 -7.26 -0.62 3.20
N VAL A 42 -7.69 -1.77 2.67
CA VAL A 42 -7.41 -2.19 1.28
C VAL A 42 -8.06 -1.23 0.29
N ALA A 43 -9.32 -0.86 0.50
CA ALA A 43 -10.01 0.11 -0.36
C ALA A 43 -9.34 1.50 -0.34
N LYS A 44 -8.87 1.95 0.84
CA LYS A 44 -8.10 3.20 0.98
C LYS A 44 -6.76 3.12 0.27
N LEU A 45 -6.06 1.98 0.38
CA LEU A 45 -4.78 1.75 -0.31
C LEU A 45 -4.97 1.75 -1.82
N LEU A 46 -5.97 1.04 -2.35
CA LEU A 46 -6.29 1.04 -3.78
C LEU A 46 -6.61 2.43 -4.30
N LYS A 47 -7.36 3.23 -3.53
CA LYS A 47 -7.62 4.64 -3.86
C LYS A 47 -6.35 5.49 -3.83
N ALA A 48 -5.46 5.27 -2.86
CA ALA A 48 -4.19 5.98 -2.75
C ALA A 48 -3.23 5.61 -3.89
N ILE A 49 -3.21 4.34 -4.31
CA ILE A 49 -2.46 3.89 -5.50
C ILE A 49 -2.99 4.58 -6.75
N ALA A 50 -4.31 4.67 -6.91
CA ALA A 50 -4.95 5.30 -8.07
C ALA A 50 -5.10 6.83 -7.98
N SER A 51 -4.56 7.47 -6.94
CA SER A 51 -4.48 8.94 -6.85
C SER A 51 -3.66 9.52 -8.03
N GLU A 52 -3.66 10.84 -8.23
CA GLU A 52 -3.06 11.58 -9.37
C GLU A 52 -1.52 11.39 -9.51
N ALA A 53 -1.05 10.16 -9.60
CA ALA A 53 0.30 9.74 -9.86
C ALA A 53 0.39 9.21 -11.29
N GLY A 54 1.53 9.43 -11.95
CA GLY A 54 1.76 8.88 -13.28
C GLY A 54 1.74 7.35 -13.26
N PRO A 55 1.23 6.66 -14.30
CA PRO A 55 1.26 5.20 -14.35
C PRO A 55 2.66 4.61 -14.17
N TRP A 56 3.68 5.30 -14.69
CA TRP A 56 5.08 4.91 -14.53
C TRP A 56 5.57 5.04 -13.07
N GLN A 57 5.15 6.08 -12.35
CA GLN A 57 5.51 6.26 -10.94
C GLN A 57 4.88 5.19 -10.05
N ILE A 58 3.65 4.77 -10.35
CA ILE A 58 2.98 3.67 -9.64
C ILE A 58 3.67 2.34 -9.95
N ALA A 59 4.00 2.09 -11.21
CA ALA A 59 4.66 0.86 -11.66
C ALA A 59 6.04 0.67 -11.01
N TRP A 60 6.90 1.69 -11.05
CA TRP A 60 8.21 1.65 -10.41
C TRP A 60 8.12 1.63 -8.88
N GLY A 61 7.16 2.36 -8.30
CA GLY A 61 6.91 2.27 -6.86
C GLY A 61 6.58 0.84 -6.45
N PHE A 62 5.66 0.19 -7.16
CA PHE A 62 5.29 -1.20 -6.92
C PHE A 62 6.46 -2.19 -7.09
N ALA A 63 7.27 -2.04 -8.15
CA ALA A 63 8.43 -2.90 -8.41
C ALA A 63 9.55 -2.73 -7.36
N LEU A 64 9.82 -1.49 -6.93
CA LEU A 64 10.78 -1.24 -5.85
C LEU A 64 10.25 -1.71 -4.49
N GLY A 65 8.94 -1.62 -4.27
CA GLY A 65 8.26 -2.26 -3.15
C GLY A 65 8.43 -3.79 -3.16
N MET A 66 8.30 -4.41 -4.33
CA MET A 66 8.55 -5.83 -4.52
C MET A 66 9.99 -6.22 -4.15
N LEU A 67 10.99 -5.44 -4.61
CA LEU A 67 12.39 -5.63 -4.22
C LEU A 67 12.57 -5.56 -2.70
N LEU A 68 11.95 -4.57 -2.04
CA LEU A 68 11.95 -4.48 -0.57
C LEU A 68 11.26 -5.66 0.12
N GLY A 69 10.23 -6.25 -0.49
CA GLY A 69 9.43 -7.32 0.11
C GLY A 69 10.10 -8.69 0.01
N VAL A 70 10.80 -8.97 -1.09
CA VAL A 70 11.51 -10.24 -1.29
C VAL A 70 12.85 -10.29 -0.56
N THR A 71 13.51 -9.14 -0.40
CA THR A 71 14.79 -9.10 0.31
C THR A 71 14.60 -9.01 1.83
N PRO A 72 15.39 -9.72 2.64
CA PRO A 72 15.40 -9.54 4.09
C PRO A 72 15.68 -8.08 4.49
N PHE A 73 15.24 -7.63 5.66
CA PHE A 73 15.42 -6.23 6.06
C PHE A 73 16.85 -5.95 6.55
N TRP A 74 17.59 -5.11 5.81
CA TRP A 74 18.95 -4.68 6.19
C TRP A 74 19.31 -3.30 5.59
N LEU A 75 20.59 -2.97 5.52
CA LEU A 75 21.11 -1.69 5.00
C LEU A 75 20.67 -1.41 3.56
N HIS A 76 20.59 -2.42 2.71
CA HIS A 76 20.09 -2.26 1.34
C HIS A 76 18.62 -1.84 1.30
N SER A 77 17.81 -2.25 2.28
CA SER A 77 16.41 -1.84 2.39
C SER A 77 16.31 -0.33 2.64
N VAL A 78 17.23 0.24 3.40
CA VAL A 78 17.33 1.70 3.59
C VAL A 78 17.70 2.40 2.29
N VAL A 79 18.63 1.83 1.51
CA VAL A 79 19.01 2.37 0.19
C VAL A 79 17.83 2.35 -0.78
N ILE A 80 17.05 1.26 -0.81
CA ILE A 80 15.86 1.19 -1.66
C ILE A 80 14.77 2.16 -1.18
N LEU A 81 14.58 2.33 0.14
CA LEU A 81 13.66 3.33 0.68
C LEU A 81 14.08 4.76 0.28
N LEU A 82 15.38 5.06 0.33
CA LEU A 82 15.91 6.34 -0.14
C LEU A 82 15.67 6.51 -1.65
N LEU A 83 15.86 5.45 -2.43
CA LEU A 83 15.58 5.44 -3.87
C LEU A 83 14.09 5.71 -4.17
N LEU A 84 13.17 5.12 -3.40
CA LEU A 84 11.73 5.44 -3.49
C LEU A 84 11.47 6.94 -3.29
N MET A 85 12.12 7.56 -2.30
CA MET A 85 11.95 8.99 -2.03
C MET A 85 12.56 9.88 -3.12
N VAL A 86 13.77 9.55 -3.59
CA VAL A 86 14.47 10.32 -4.65
C VAL A 86 13.72 10.24 -5.97
N LEU A 87 13.22 9.07 -6.35
CA LEU A 87 12.45 8.87 -7.59
C LEU A 87 11.03 9.46 -7.52
N ARG A 88 10.62 10.02 -6.38
CA ARG A 88 9.27 10.59 -6.14
C ARG A 88 8.14 9.66 -6.61
N VAL A 89 8.30 8.37 -6.35
CA VAL A 89 7.29 7.36 -6.71
C VAL A 89 6.17 7.32 -5.68
N ASN A 90 5.03 6.72 -6.04
CA ASN A 90 3.88 6.65 -5.14
C ASN A 90 4.14 5.66 -3.99
N PHE A 91 4.24 6.16 -2.76
CA PHE A 91 4.50 5.34 -1.58
C PHE A 91 3.42 4.28 -1.32
N ALA A 92 2.15 4.54 -1.65
CA ALA A 92 1.09 3.54 -1.51
C ALA A 92 1.30 2.36 -2.47
N SER A 93 1.81 2.61 -3.67
CA SER A 93 2.16 1.53 -4.62
C SER A 93 3.36 0.72 -4.15
N ALA A 94 4.37 1.37 -3.56
CA ALA A 94 5.50 0.68 -2.96
C ALA A 94 5.10 -0.20 -1.77
N LEU A 95 4.22 0.31 -0.89
CA LEU A 95 3.71 -0.46 0.22
C LEU A 95 2.89 -1.68 -0.25
N ALA A 96 2.11 -1.52 -1.32
CA ALA A 96 1.35 -2.63 -1.92
C ALA A 96 2.28 -3.70 -2.50
N GLY A 97 3.34 -3.30 -3.21
CA GLY A 97 4.35 -4.23 -3.73
C GLY A 97 5.06 -4.97 -2.60
N TRP A 98 5.50 -4.23 -1.57
CA TRP A 98 6.15 -4.80 -0.39
C TRP A 98 5.27 -5.82 0.33
N ALA A 99 4.01 -5.48 0.59
CA ALA A 99 3.07 -6.36 1.27
C ALA A 99 2.75 -7.61 0.44
N LEU A 100 2.53 -7.46 -0.87
CA LEU A 100 2.19 -8.58 -1.74
C LEU A 100 3.36 -9.55 -1.87
N PHE A 101 4.55 -9.04 -2.22
CA PHE A 101 5.72 -9.88 -2.45
C PHE A 101 6.40 -10.36 -1.18
N GLY A 102 6.21 -9.67 -0.04
CA GLY A 102 6.61 -10.19 1.26
C GLY A 102 5.88 -11.48 1.63
N LEU A 103 4.63 -11.65 1.18
CA LEU A 103 3.92 -12.94 1.34
C LEU A 103 4.49 -14.03 0.43
N PHE A 104 4.86 -13.67 -0.80
CA PHE A 104 5.49 -14.60 -1.74
C PHE A 104 6.94 -14.95 -1.38
N ALA A 105 7.62 -14.10 -0.61
CA ALA A 105 9.00 -14.30 -0.19
C ALA A 105 9.20 -15.66 0.51
N LEU A 106 8.24 -16.07 1.35
CA LEU A 106 8.28 -17.37 2.04
C LEU A 106 8.47 -18.58 1.11
N GLY A 107 7.92 -18.52 -0.11
CA GLY A 107 8.14 -19.55 -1.13
C GLY A 107 9.38 -19.30 -1.98
N LEU A 108 9.67 -18.03 -2.27
CA LEU A 108 10.86 -17.63 -3.01
C LEU A 108 12.16 -17.93 -2.26
N ASP A 109 12.16 -17.94 -0.93
CA ASP A 109 13.34 -18.11 -0.08
C ASP A 109 14.10 -19.41 -0.41
N TYR A 110 13.40 -20.50 -0.70
CA TYR A 110 14.03 -21.75 -1.15
C TYR A 110 14.78 -21.57 -2.47
N GLY A 111 14.20 -20.84 -3.43
CA GLY A 111 14.85 -20.50 -4.70
C GLY A 111 16.00 -19.53 -4.52
N SER A 112 15.86 -18.55 -3.64
CA SER A 112 16.91 -17.59 -3.29
C SER A 112 18.13 -18.29 -2.70
N HIS A 113 17.95 -19.23 -1.77
CA HIS A 113 19.07 -20.01 -1.24
C HIS A 113 19.82 -20.77 -2.33
N ALA A 114 19.11 -21.46 -3.24
CA ALA A 114 19.72 -22.22 -4.33
C ALA A 114 20.50 -21.31 -5.30
N VAL A 115 19.91 -20.17 -5.69
CA VAL A 115 20.58 -19.19 -6.57
C VAL A 115 21.80 -18.57 -5.90
N GLY A 116 21.67 -18.20 -4.62
CA GLY A 116 22.76 -17.63 -3.84
C GLY A 116 23.92 -18.60 -3.66
N GLU A 117 23.63 -19.85 -3.29
CA GLU A 117 24.63 -20.91 -3.16
C GLU A 117 25.34 -21.16 -4.48
N TRP A 118 24.61 -21.23 -5.60
CA TRP A 118 25.23 -21.41 -6.91
C TRP A 118 26.20 -20.26 -7.25
N TRP A 119 25.83 -19.01 -6.98
CA TRP A 119 26.69 -17.83 -7.21
C TRP A 119 27.95 -17.84 -6.32
N LEU A 120 27.80 -18.26 -5.07
CA LEU A 120 28.84 -18.23 -4.04
C LEU A 120 29.82 -19.39 -4.12
N THR A 121 29.36 -20.55 -4.59
CA THR A 121 30.19 -21.76 -4.73
C THR A 121 30.83 -21.87 -6.11
N HIS A 122 30.43 -21.04 -7.07
CA HIS A 122 30.92 -21.14 -8.45
C HIS A 122 32.45 -20.99 -8.54
N PRO A 123 33.19 -21.98 -9.07
CA PRO A 123 34.65 -22.00 -9.02
C PRO A 123 35.29 -20.78 -9.69
N ALA A 124 34.71 -20.29 -10.78
CA ALA A 124 35.29 -19.18 -11.54
C ALA A 124 35.31 -17.86 -10.74
N TRP A 125 34.50 -17.73 -9.69
CA TRP A 125 34.29 -16.47 -8.97
C TRP A 125 34.82 -16.52 -7.54
N GLN A 126 35.37 -17.67 -7.11
CA GLN A 126 35.89 -17.87 -5.75
C GLN A 126 36.95 -16.85 -5.35
N ASP A 127 37.91 -16.56 -6.24
CA ASP A 127 38.95 -15.57 -5.97
C ASP A 127 38.38 -14.17 -5.79
N THR A 128 37.37 -13.82 -6.57
CA THR A 128 36.68 -12.54 -6.50
C THR A 128 35.90 -12.41 -5.18
N TRP A 129 35.14 -13.44 -4.80
CA TRP A 129 34.43 -13.48 -3.51
C TRP A 129 35.39 -13.40 -2.34
N THR A 130 36.49 -14.14 -2.38
CA THR A 130 37.50 -14.16 -1.33
C THR A 130 38.13 -12.77 -1.13
N ALA A 131 38.45 -12.06 -2.21
CA ALA A 131 38.94 -10.69 -2.14
C ALA A 131 37.87 -9.72 -1.60
N LEU A 132 36.62 -9.84 -2.06
CA LEU A 132 35.51 -8.99 -1.64
C LEU A 132 35.15 -9.17 -0.16
N TYR A 133 35.26 -10.39 0.39
CA TYR A 133 34.99 -10.66 1.81
C TYR A 133 35.97 -10.07 2.78
N GLN A 134 37.20 -9.80 2.35
CA GLN A 134 38.18 -9.08 3.15
C GLN A 134 37.82 -7.59 3.30
N SER A 135 36.91 -7.07 2.45
CA SER A 135 36.45 -5.68 2.54
C SER A 135 35.35 -5.51 3.58
N ARG A 136 35.45 -4.43 4.38
CA ARG A 136 34.39 -4.06 5.35
C ARG A 136 33.08 -3.69 4.68
N ALA A 137 33.16 -3.13 3.46
CA ALA A 137 31.98 -2.77 2.69
C ALA A 137 31.10 -4.00 2.45
N LEU A 138 31.65 -5.11 1.92
CA LEU A 138 30.82 -6.27 1.61
C LEU A 138 30.22 -6.95 2.86
N GLN A 139 30.94 -6.91 3.98
CA GLN A 139 30.45 -7.39 5.26
C GLN A 139 29.23 -6.60 5.73
N LEU A 140 29.23 -5.27 5.58
CA LEU A 140 28.10 -4.40 5.90
C LEU A 140 26.85 -4.70 5.07
N TRP A 141 27.00 -5.13 3.81
CA TRP A 141 25.88 -5.47 2.92
C TRP A 141 25.33 -6.89 3.14
N HIS A 142 26.00 -7.73 3.93
CA HIS A 142 25.61 -9.12 4.19
C HIS A 142 25.47 -10.01 2.93
N PHE A 143 26.16 -9.66 1.84
CA PHE A 143 26.19 -10.49 0.61
C PHE A 143 26.94 -11.81 0.77
N HIS A 144 27.51 -12.08 1.95
CA HIS A 144 28.02 -13.40 2.31
C HIS A 144 26.92 -14.42 2.61
N ASN A 145 25.68 -13.97 2.83
CA ASN A 145 24.55 -14.85 3.08
C ASN A 145 23.89 -15.25 1.76
N THR A 146 23.71 -16.56 1.54
CA THR A 146 23.09 -17.12 0.32
C THR A 146 21.68 -16.58 0.10
N LEU A 147 20.89 -16.41 1.17
CA LEU A 147 19.54 -15.86 1.08
C LEU A 147 19.56 -14.41 0.61
N MET A 148 20.43 -13.60 1.22
CA MET A 148 20.52 -12.18 0.88
C MET A 148 20.91 -12.00 -0.60
N LEU A 149 21.98 -12.67 -1.01
CA LEU A 149 22.51 -12.55 -2.37
C LEU A 149 21.51 -13.09 -3.40
N GLY A 150 20.94 -14.27 -3.14
CA GLY A 150 19.95 -14.88 -4.03
C GLY A 150 18.68 -14.04 -4.18
N SER A 151 18.11 -13.55 -3.07
CA SER A 151 16.94 -12.67 -3.11
C SER A 151 17.24 -11.35 -3.81
N TRP A 152 18.45 -10.80 -3.68
CA TRP A 152 18.88 -9.61 -4.42
C TRP A 152 18.94 -9.83 -5.92
N VAL A 153 19.56 -10.93 -6.35
CA VAL A 153 19.68 -11.29 -7.78
C VAL A 153 18.30 -11.55 -8.38
N ILE A 154 17.47 -12.36 -7.72
CA ILE A 154 16.11 -12.66 -8.17
C ILE A 154 15.26 -11.38 -8.19
N GLY A 155 15.34 -10.56 -7.16
CA GLY A 155 14.62 -9.29 -7.07
C GLY A 155 15.00 -8.33 -8.20
N LEU A 156 16.30 -8.18 -8.50
CA LEU A 156 16.77 -7.35 -9.62
C LEU A 156 16.32 -7.89 -10.98
N LEU A 157 16.37 -9.22 -11.17
CA LEU A 157 15.90 -9.86 -12.39
C LEU A 157 14.38 -9.63 -12.60
N LEU A 158 13.60 -9.72 -11.53
CA LEU A 158 12.16 -9.53 -11.55
C LEU A 158 11.73 -8.05 -11.56
N LEU A 159 12.63 -7.11 -11.27
CA LEU A 159 12.31 -5.69 -11.14
C LEU A 159 11.66 -5.12 -12.42
N VAL A 160 12.30 -5.36 -13.57
CA VAL A 160 11.83 -4.87 -14.89
C VAL A 160 10.51 -5.53 -15.31
N PRO A 161 10.37 -6.88 -15.29
CA PRO A 161 9.10 -7.50 -15.68
C PRO A 161 7.96 -7.12 -14.74
N VAL A 162 8.20 -7.03 -13.42
CA VAL A 162 7.16 -6.59 -12.47
C VAL A 162 6.76 -5.14 -12.72
N ALA A 163 7.70 -4.23 -13.01
CA ALA A 163 7.37 -2.86 -13.36
C ALA A 163 6.49 -2.79 -14.62
N TYR A 164 6.81 -3.57 -15.65
CA TYR A 164 6.02 -3.60 -16.88
C TYR A 164 4.61 -4.18 -16.66
N LEU A 165 4.51 -5.29 -15.92
CA LEU A 165 3.22 -5.89 -15.55
C LEU A 165 2.38 -4.92 -14.70
N ALA A 166 2.99 -4.22 -13.76
CA ALA A 166 2.31 -3.21 -12.95
C ALA A 166 1.81 -2.05 -13.83
N TYR A 167 2.64 -1.57 -14.76
CA TYR A 167 2.25 -0.53 -15.72
C TYR A 167 1.02 -0.93 -16.54
N TRP A 168 1.03 -2.14 -17.10
CA TRP A 168 -0.07 -2.66 -17.91
C TRP A 168 -1.36 -2.87 -17.11
N SER A 169 -1.25 -3.12 -15.81
CA SER A 169 -2.38 -3.32 -14.90
C SER A 169 -3.08 -2.02 -14.47
N ILE A 170 -2.47 -0.84 -14.69
CA ILE A 170 -3.01 0.45 -14.23
C ILE A 170 -4.20 0.96 -15.06
N PRO A 171 -4.18 0.95 -16.41
CA PRO A 171 -5.34 1.36 -17.20
C PRO A 171 -6.64 0.62 -16.83
N PRO A 172 -6.68 -0.73 -16.72
CA PRO A 172 -7.91 -1.42 -16.35
C PRO A 172 -8.32 -1.15 -14.90
N LEU A 173 -7.36 -0.96 -13.98
CA LEU A 173 -7.63 -0.57 -12.59
C LEU A 173 -8.41 0.75 -12.51
N ARG A 174 -7.98 1.77 -13.27
CA ARG A 174 -8.63 3.10 -13.26
C ARG A 174 -10.03 3.08 -13.86
N LEU A 175 -10.21 2.33 -14.95
CA LEU A 175 -11.49 2.29 -15.67
C LEU A 175 -12.56 1.46 -14.96
N HIS A 176 -12.18 0.36 -14.32
CA HIS A 176 -13.15 -0.60 -13.77
C HIS A 176 -13.16 -0.61 -12.24
N VAL A 177 -12.00 -0.61 -11.59
CA VAL A 177 -11.90 -0.87 -10.14
C VAL A 177 -12.19 0.39 -9.32
N VAL A 178 -11.63 1.55 -9.71
CA VAL A 178 -11.86 2.82 -9.02
C VAL A 178 -13.34 3.25 -8.98
N PRO A 179 -14.11 3.26 -10.09
CA PRO A 179 -15.52 3.65 -10.03
C PRO A 179 -16.38 2.64 -9.27
N VAL A 180 -16.06 1.35 -9.35
CA VAL A 180 -16.72 0.30 -8.54
C VAL A 180 -16.45 0.54 -7.05
N LEU A 181 -15.21 0.84 -6.66
CA LEU A 181 -14.85 1.21 -5.28
C LEU A 181 -15.57 2.47 -4.79
N GLN A 182 -15.87 3.42 -5.67
CA GLN A 182 -16.65 4.62 -5.35
C GLN A 182 -18.15 4.34 -5.23
N LYS A 183 -18.68 3.40 -6.03
CA LYS A 183 -20.08 2.96 -6.00
C LYS A 183 -20.42 2.26 -4.70
N TYR A 184 -19.52 1.43 -4.17
CA TYR A 184 -19.65 0.90 -2.83
C TYR A 184 -19.39 2.03 -1.81
N HIS A 185 -20.32 2.26 -0.88
CA HIS A 185 -20.30 3.31 0.17
C HIS A 185 -19.03 3.33 1.07
N LEU A 186 -18.00 2.53 0.79
CA LEU A 186 -16.71 2.42 1.47
C LEU A 186 -15.94 3.75 1.53
N LEU A 187 -16.21 4.69 0.62
CA LEU A 187 -15.55 5.99 0.53
C LEU A 187 -16.42 7.18 0.98
N ARG A 188 -17.67 6.94 1.40
CA ARG A 188 -18.59 7.99 1.89
C ARG A 188 -18.43 8.30 3.39
N ALA A 189 -17.43 7.72 4.04
CA ALA A 189 -17.02 8.03 5.40
C ALA A 189 -15.72 8.84 5.41
N ASN A 190 -15.78 10.07 4.90
CA ASN A 190 -14.88 11.12 5.37
C ASN A 190 -15.66 12.43 5.49
N LYS A 191 -16.74 12.41 6.29
CA LYS A 191 -17.19 13.63 6.95
C LYS A 191 -16.76 13.52 8.41
N ALA A 192 -15.73 14.30 8.74
CA ALA A 192 -15.35 14.74 10.07
C ALA A 192 -15.23 13.64 11.14
N ASN A 193 -13.99 13.24 11.45
CA ASN A 193 -13.71 12.88 12.84
C ASN A 193 -14.12 14.09 13.70
N SER A 194 -15.08 13.92 14.61
CA SER A 194 -15.58 14.99 15.51
C SER A 194 -14.42 15.68 16.26
N TRP A 195 -13.31 14.97 16.44
CA TRP A 195 -12.07 15.45 17.03
C TRP A 195 -11.34 16.51 16.18
N TYR A 196 -11.36 16.42 14.84
CA TYR A 196 -10.75 17.42 13.95
C TYR A 196 -11.51 18.75 14.01
N GLY A 197 -12.85 18.69 14.10
CA GLY A 197 -13.68 19.88 14.33
C GLY A 197 -13.42 20.53 15.69
N ARG A 198 -13.16 19.73 16.74
CA ARG A 198 -12.78 20.23 18.06
C ARG A 198 -11.40 20.91 18.06
N PHE A 199 -10.39 20.32 17.42
CA PHE A 199 -9.07 20.95 17.29
C PHE A 199 -9.10 22.25 16.48
N VAL A 200 -9.80 22.26 15.35
CA VAL A 200 -9.95 23.47 14.51
C VAL A 200 -10.71 24.58 15.25
N ASN A 201 -11.73 24.25 16.03
CA ASN A 201 -12.48 25.24 16.80
C ASN A 201 -11.69 25.81 17.98
N VAL A 202 -10.73 25.05 18.55
CA VAL A 202 -9.81 25.55 19.57
C VAL A 202 -8.76 26.48 18.97
N TRP A 203 -8.22 26.13 17.79
CA TRP A 203 -7.21 26.97 17.12
C TRP A 203 -7.79 28.29 16.59
N ARG A 204 -9.08 28.34 16.23
CA ARG A 204 -9.77 29.57 15.79
C ARG A 204 -10.12 30.54 16.93
N ARG A 205 -9.92 30.11 18.19
CA ARG A 205 -10.24 30.90 19.40
C ARG A 205 -9.03 31.64 19.99
N PHE A 206 -7.84 31.41 19.42
CA PHE A 206 -6.63 32.22 19.60
C PHE A 206 -6.34 32.97 18.31
#